data_AF-A0A2H0P297-F1
#
_entry.id   AF-A0A2H0P297-F1
#
_cell.length_a   1.000
_cell.length_b   1.000
_cell.length_c   1.000
_cell.angle_alpha   90.00
_cell.angle_beta   90.00
_cell.angle_gamma   90.00
#
_symmetry.space_group_name_H-M   'P 1'
#
loop_
_entity.id
_entity.type
_entity.pdbx_description
1 polymer ?
#
loop_
_entity_poly.entity_id
_entity_poly.type
_entity_poly.pdbx_seq_one_letter_code
_entity_poly.pdbx_strand_id
1 'polypeptide(L)'
;LVAEVTCDAGDQIWSDEALVEERVVADLERENILSRGEIEETHIFRARHAQPMYTLGYEQALAALLAAFDGLGNVETCGRQGRFQYVNTHVAMKMGYEAADRLLSRFAER
;
A
#
# COMPACT_ATOMS: atom_id res chain seq x y z
N LEU A 1 -1.57 17.13 11.62
CA LEU A 1 -0.44 16.18 11.73
C LEU A 1 -0.88 14.83 11.16
N VAL A 2 0.00 14.04 10.55
CA VAL A 2 -0.30 12.65 10.14
C VAL A 2 0.67 11.72 10.85
N ALA A 3 0.13 10.75 11.58
CA ALA A 3 0.89 9.67 12.20
C ALA A 3 0.55 8.36 11.49
N GLU A 4 1.55 7.62 11.06
CA GLU A 4 1.39 6.31 10.42
C GLU A 4 1.69 5.21 11.44
N VAL A 5 0.71 4.34 11.69
CA VAL A 5 0.84 3.22 12.62
C VAL A 5 0.78 1.92 11.83
N THR A 6 1.92 1.23 11.73
CA THR A 6 1.98 -0.10 11.11
C THR A 6 1.44 -1.15 12.07
N CYS A 7 0.46 -1.92 11.62
CA CYS A 7 -0.13 -3.04 12.37
C CYS A 7 -0.74 -4.06 11.42
N ASP A 8 -0.97 -5.27 11.92
CA ASP A 8 -1.76 -6.29 11.23
C ASP A 8 -3.25 -6.05 11.43
N ALA A 9 -4.07 -6.47 10.46
CA ALA A 9 -5.52 -6.31 10.53
C ALA A 9 -6.20 -7.10 11.68
N GLY A 10 -5.46 -8.02 12.30
CA GLY A 10 -5.90 -8.77 13.48
C GLY A 10 -5.51 -8.12 14.81
N ASP A 11 -4.66 -7.09 14.80
CA ASP A 11 -4.22 -6.42 16.02
C ASP A 11 -5.34 -5.56 16.61
N GLN A 12 -5.37 -5.41 17.93
CA GLN A 12 -6.37 -4.56 18.59
C GLN A 12 -6.30 -3.11 18.10
N ILE A 13 -5.08 -2.60 17.87
CA ILE A 13 -4.87 -1.23 17.37
C ILE A 13 -5.47 -1.00 15.97
N TRP A 14 -5.71 -2.06 15.20
CA TRP A 14 -6.40 -1.97 13.92
C TRP A 14 -7.90 -1.71 14.11
N SER A 15 -8.56 -2.26 15.12
CA SER A 15 -10.02 -2.18 15.27
C SER A 15 -10.48 -1.16 16.32
N ASP A 16 -9.65 -0.87 17.33
CA ASP A 16 -9.97 -0.02 18.47
C ASP A 16 -9.49 1.42 18.25
N GLU A 17 -10.43 2.32 17.89
CA GLU A 17 -10.15 3.73 17.59
C GLU A 17 -9.68 4.53 18.81
N ALA A 18 -10.30 4.30 19.96
CA ALA A 18 -9.94 4.98 21.19
C ALA A 18 -8.51 4.59 21.63
N LEU A 19 -8.15 3.31 21.46
CA LEU A 19 -6.81 2.83 21.77
C LEU A 19 -5.75 3.48 20.88
N VAL A 20 -5.96 3.51 19.55
CA VAL A 20 -4.95 4.08 18.63
C VAL A 20 -4.84 5.60 18.81
N GLU A 21 -5.96 6.30 19.01
CA GLU A 21 -5.94 7.74 19.29
C GLU A 21 -5.14 8.03 20.56
N GLU A 22 -5.47 7.36 21.67
CA GLU A 22 -4.79 7.56 22.94
C GLU A 22 -3.29 7.26 22.82
N ARG A 23 -2.94 6.18 22.13
CA ARG A 23 -1.54 5.80 21.94
C ARG A 23 -0.78 6.84 21.13
N VAL A 24 -1.33 7.30 20.02
CA VAL A 24 -0.68 8.29 19.15
C VAL A 24 -0.54 9.62 19.88
N VAL A 25 -1.59 10.10 20.56
CA VAL A 25 -1.53 11.38 21.29
C VAL A 25 -0.52 11.31 22.43
N ALA A 26 -0.53 10.25 23.24
CA ALA A 26 0.44 10.09 24.33
C ALA A 26 1.89 10.04 23.82
N ASP A 27 2.10 9.39 22.66
CA ASP A 27 3.42 9.33 22.03
C ASP A 27 3.85 10.72 21.50
N LEU A 28 2.95 11.48 20.88
CA LEU A 28 3.23 12.84 20.41
C LEU A 28 3.50 13.83 21.55
N GLU A 29 2.78 13.73 22.67
CA GLU A 29 3.05 14.53 23.88
C GLU A 29 4.42 14.21 24.47
N ARG A 30 4.75 12.92 24.58
CA ARG A 30 6.04 12.45 25.09
C ARG A 30 7.21 12.92 24.24
N GLU A 31 7.06 12.97 22.93
CA GLU A 31 8.07 13.48 22.01
C GLU A 31 8.05 15.02 21.88
N ASN A 32 7.20 15.72 22.66
CA ASN A 32 7.03 17.18 22.62
C ASN A 32 6.68 17.73 21.23
N ILE A 33 5.91 16.96 20.44
CA ILE A 33 5.47 17.37 19.10
C ILE A 33 4.21 18.23 19.19
N LEU A 34 3.27 17.88 20.07
CA LEU A 34 2.08 18.65 20.42
C LEU A 34 1.58 18.27 21.81
N SER A 35 0.71 19.09 22.39
CA SER A 35 -0.10 18.80 23.56
C SER A 35 -1.53 18.43 23.17
N ARG A 36 -2.21 17.61 23.98
CA ARG A 36 -3.61 17.19 23.70
C ARG A 36 -4.56 18.37 23.53
N GLY A 37 -4.33 19.46 24.25
CA GLY A 37 -5.15 20.68 24.16
C GLY A 37 -5.05 21.42 22.83
N GLU A 38 -4.05 21.10 21.99
CA GLU A 38 -3.87 21.68 20.65
C GLU A 38 -4.59 20.87 19.57
N ILE A 39 -5.23 19.75 19.91
CA ILE A 39 -5.94 18.89 18.96
C ILE A 39 -7.38 19.39 18.79
N GLU A 40 -7.70 19.89 17.60
CA GLU A 40 -9.07 20.30 17.26
C GLU A 40 -9.92 19.11 16.76
N GLU A 41 -9.32 18.18 16.02
CA GLU A 41 -10.01 17.04 15.41
C GLU A 41 -9.05 15.86 15.18
N THR A 42 -9.57 14.64 15.28
CA THR A 42 -8.85 13.39 14.99
C THR A 42 -9.58 12.61 13.89
N HIS A 43 -8.82 12.07 12.94
CA HIS A 43 -9.34 11.20 11.88
C HIS A 43 -8.48 9.96 11.75
N ILE A 44 -9.10 8.79 11.73
CA ILE A 44 -8.42 7.49 11.62
C ILE A 44 -8.75 6.85 10.28
N PHE A 45 -7.71 6.66 9.45
CA PHE A 45 -7.81 5.96 8.18
C PHE A 45 -7.05 4.64 8.23
N ARG A 46 -7.61 3.61 7.60
CA ARG A 46 -7.06 2.24 7.61
C ARG A 46 -6.80 1.75 6.19
N ALA A 47 -5.58 1.29 5.94
CA ALA A 47 -5.16 0.86 4.61
C ALA A 47 -4.58 -0.57 4.65
N ARG A 48 -5.46 -1.58 4.47
CA ARG A 48 -5.07 -3.00 4.60
C ARG A 48 -4.03 -3.44 3.58
N HIS A 49 -4.03 -2.81 2.42
CA HIS A 49 -3.12 -3.08 1.31
C HIS A 49 -2.26 -1.84 1.01
N ALA A 50 -1.78 -1.15 2.05
CA ALA A 50 -0.94 0.04 1.89
C ALA A 50 0.39 -0.29 1.18
N GLN A 51 1.04 -1.37 1.58
CA GLN A 51 2.34 -1.81 1.09
C GLN A 51 2.37 -3.32 0.87
N PRO A 52 3.16 -3.83 -0.10
CA PRO A 52 3.40 -5.25 -0.23
C PRO A 52 4.26 -5.71 0.95
N MET A 53 3.77 -6.72 1.68
CA MET A 53 4.55 -7.43 2.70
C MET A 53 5.11 -8.71 2.10
N TYR A 54 6.43 -8.81 2.08
CA TYR A 54 7.15 -9.96 1.52
C TYR A 54 7.25 -11.06 2.58
N THR A 55 6.34 -12.02 2.53
CA THR A 55 6.43 -13.24 3.34
C THR A 55 7.46 -14.19 2.74
N LEU A 56 8.04 -15.08 3.56
CA LEU A 56 8.93 -16.11 3.03
C LEU A 56 8.24 -16.93 1.93
N GLY A 57 8.85 -16.99 0.74
CA GLY A 57 8.31 -17.71 -0.42
C GLY A 57 7.27 -16.94 -1.24
N TYR A 58 7.07 -15.64 -0.98
CA TYR A 58 6.13 -14.82 -1.77
C TYR A 58 6.48 -14.81 -3.27
N GLU A 59 7.76 -14.98 -3.63
CA GLU A 59 8.24 -14.94 -5.00
C GLU A 59 7.63 -16.05 -5.86
N GLN A 60 7.43 -17.24 -5.28
CA GLN A 60 6.81 -18.35 -6.02
C GLN A 60 5.33 -18.08 -6.31
N ALA A 61 4.61 -17.54 -5.32
CA ALA A 61 3.22 -17.14 -5.49
C ALA A 61 3.08 -15.99 -6.49
N LEU A 62 3.95 -14.98 -6.40
CA LEU A 62 3.97 -13.85 -7.32
C LEU A 62 4.28 -14.30 -8.75
N ALA A 63 5.29 -15.16 -8.95
CA ALA A 63 5.65 -15.67 -10.26
C ALA A 63 4.49 -16.46 -10.90
N ALA A 64 3.80 -17.32 -10.12
CA ALA A 64 2.65 -18.07 -10.59
C ALA A 64 1.50 -17.14 -11.04
N LEU A 65 1.20 -16.09 -10.26
CA LEU A 65 0.17 -15.11 -10.60
C LEU A 65 0.55 -14.30 -11.85
N LEU A 66 1.77 -13.78 -11.91
CA LEU A 66 2.24 -13.00 -13.05
C LEU A 66 2.25 -13.82 -14.35
N ALA A 67 2.64 -15.09 -14.30
CA ALA A 67 2.58 -15.99 -15.44
C ALA A 67 1.14 -16.26 -15.91
N ALA A 68 0.20 -16.42 -14.96
CA ALA A 68 -1.22 -16.58 -15.29
C ALA A 68 -1.79 -15.34 -16.00
N PHE A 69 -1.44 -14.13 -15.55
CA PHE A 69 -1.86 -12.89 -16.21
C PHE A 69 -1.18 -12.67 -17.56
N ASP A 70 0.08 -13.07 -17.73
CA ASP A 70 0.79 -12.93 -19.00
C ASP A 70 0.18 -13.79 -20.12
N GLY A 71 -0.46 -14.92 -19.75
CA GLY A 71 -1.25 -15.73 -20.68
C GLY A 71 -2.50 -15.03 -21.24
N LEU A 72 -2.92 -13.91 -20.65
CA LEU A 72 -4.05 -13.11 -21.12
C LEU A 72 -3.56 -12.03 -22.09
N GLY A 73 -3.85 -12.20 -23.39
CA GLY A 73 -3.35 -11.30 -24.44
C GLY A 73 -3.89 -9.86 -24.41
N ASN A 74 -4.77 -9.52 -23.48
CA ASN A 74 -5.41 -8.21 -23.33
C ASN A 74 -5.28 -7.62 -21.92
N VAL A 75 -4.37 -8.14 -21.09
CA VAL A 75 -4.16 -7.70 -19.70
C VAL A 75 -2.68 -7.39 -19.47
N GLU A 76 -2.42 -6.36 -18.68
CA GLU A 76 -1.08 -5.98 -18.20
C GLU A 76 -1.12 -5.71 -16.70
N THR A 77 -0.11 -6.18 -15.97
CA THR A 77 0.06 -5.90 -14.53
C THR A 77 1.03 -4.73 -14.31
N CYS A 78 0.64 -3.78 -13.46
CA CYS A 78 1.45 -2.59 -13.17
C CYS A 78 1.27 -2.08 -11.72
N GLY A 79 2.11 -1.14 -11.32
CA GLY A 79 2.04 -0.46 -10.03
C GLY A 79 2.40 -1.34 -8.83
N ARG A 80 2.23 -0.76 -7.63
CA ARG A 80 2.61 -1.34 -6.34
C ARG A 80 1.96 -2.69 -6.08
N GLN A 81 0.63 -2.77 -6.16
CA GLN A 81 -0.08 -4.02 -5.87
C GLN A 81 -0.15 -4.95 -7.07
N GLY A 82 -0.32 -4.42 -8.29
CA GLY A 82 -0.44 -5.26 -9.49
C GLY A 82 0.86 -5.99 -9.83
N ARG A 83 2.02 -5.44 -9.49
CA ARG A 83 3.32 -6.14 -9.59
C ARG A 83 3.91 -6.56 -8.25
N PHE A 84 3.23 -6.28 -7.15
CA PHE A 84 3.68 -6.54 -5.79
C PHE A 84 5.09 -5.98 -5.50
N GLN A 85 5.31 -4.70 -5.82
CA GLN A 85 6.59 -4.01 -5.67
C GLN A 85 6.47 -2.81 -4.74
N TYR A 86 7.42 -2.67 -3.81
CA TYR A 86 7.55 -1.48 -2.97
C TYR A 86 8.05 -0.29 -3.80
N VAL A 87 7.13 0.56 -4.26
CA VAL A 87 7.43 1.68 -5.16
C VAL A 87 6.74 2.97 -4.72
N ASN A 88 7.37 4.09 -5.06
CA ASN A 88 6.81 5.43 -4.89
C ASN A 88 5.81 5.78 -6.00
N THR A 89 4.97 6.79 -5.77
CA THR A 89 3.89 7.19 -6.70
C THR A 89 4.38 7.49 -8.11
N HIS A 90 5.48 8.24 -8.26
CA HIS A 90 6.03 8.58 -9.58
C HIS A 90 6.52 7.33 -10.35
N VAL A 91 7.07 6.33 -9.65
CA VAL A 91 7.46 5.05 -10.25
C VAL A 91 6.20 4.29 -10.68
N ALA A 92 5.18 4.22 -9.83
CA ALA A 92 3.90 3.58 -10.18
C ALA A 92 3.22 4.24 -11.39
N MET A 93 3.28 5.58 -11.50
CA MET A 93 2.79 6.32 -12.66
C MET A 93 3.57 5.95 -13.93
N LYS A 94 4.92 5.93 -13.87
CA LYS A 94 5.76 5.50 -14.99
C LYS A 94 5.43 4.07 -15.43
N MET A 95 5.29 3.15 -14.47
CA MET A 95 4.89 1.76 -14.75
C MET A 95 3.52 1.67 -15.45
N GLY A 96 2.60 2.59 -15.15
CA GLY A 96 1.31 2.68 -15.83
C GLY A 96 1.44 3.07 -17.31
N TYR A 97 2.25 4.08 -17.62
CA TYR A 97 2.55 4.45 -19.01
C TYR A 97 3.21 3.30 -19.77
N GLU A 98 4.24 2.68 -19.17
CA GLU A 98 4.94 1.55 -19.79
C GLU A 98 4.01 0.33 -20.01
N ALA A 99 3.05 0.11 -19.11
CA ALA A 99 2.05 -0.95 -19.26
C ALA A 99 1.09 -0.66 -20.43
N ALA A 100 0.67 0.60 -20.59
CA ALA A 100 -0.15 0.99 -21.74
C ALA A 100 0.60 0.78 -23.06
N ASP A 101 1.88 1.18 -23.14
CA ASP A 101 2.72 0.99 -24.34
C ASP A 101 2.89 -0.48 -24.71
N ARG A 102 3.14 -1.35 -23.71
CA ARG A 102 3.22 -2.80 -23.91
C ARG A 102 1.91 -3.39 -24.43
N LEU A 103 0.79 -2.97 -23.85
CA LEU A 103 -0.53 -3.46 -24.26
C LEU A 103 -0.85 -3.05 -25.70
N LEU A 104 -0.58 -1.80 -26.07
CA LEU A 104 -0.78 -1.30 -27.44
C LEU A 104 0.10 -2.05 -28.45
N SER A 105 1.36 -2.34 -28.10
CA SER A 105 2.29 -3.08 -28.95
C SER A 105 1.79 -4.50 -29.24
N ARG A 106 1.26 -5.21 -28.22
CA ARG A 106 0.68 -6.56 -28.38
C ARG A 106 -0.52 -6.59 -29.33
N PHE A 107 -1.31 -5.51 -29.36
CA PHE A 107 -2.44 -5.40 -30.30
C PHE A 107 -2.02 -5.06 -31.72
N ALA A 108 -0.90 -4.35 -31.89
CA ALA A 108 -0.37 -4.01 -33.21
C ALA A 108 0.31 -5.19 -33.93
N GLU A 109 0.76 -6.20 -33.19
CA GLU A 109 1.39 -7.43 -33.70
C GLU A 109 0.40 -8.53 -34.12
N ARG A 110 -0.91 -8.31 -33.94
CA ARG A 110 -1.99 -9.23 -34.33
C ARG A 110 -2.64 -8.81 -35.64
#